data_AF-A0A3D5P0K9-F1
#
_entry.id   AF-A0A3D5P0K9-F1
#
_cell.length_a   1.000
_cell.length_b   1.000
_cell.length_c   1.000
_cell.angle_alpha   90.00
_cell.angle_beta   90.00
_cell.angle_gamma   90.00
#
_symmetry.space_group_name_H-M   'P 1'
#
loop_
_entity.id
_entity.type
_entity.pdbx_description
1 polymer ?
#
loop_
_entity_poly.entity_id
_entity_poly.type
_entity_poly.pdbx_seq_one_letter_code
_entity_poly.pdbx_strand_id
1 'polypeptide(L)'
;MQDDSTEVLSRYNLQEVFEKPFIHPIRINPNVTQIGYGSGASRWQGGFSEDRSVRCGDCHNPHAVQAEEPSPFLPGALMFVKGVDAMGFTNGNAEFEFQVCYKCHGYNQNAEPSSDVARLFATSNRSFHPVEGPGNSAYVPSLKEGWSEQSMITCTDCHGNDDVAGVAGPHGSNIPHILKKPYADSTIPYAAPEESELCFQCHVEQKILQDNGFKFHNLHIQQAGFACSACHNPHGSQEMPGLIDLDRSYIEPTNGRKIVEADAPGHGTCYLSCHGKNHNGQSY
;
A
#
# COMPACT_ATOMS: atom_id res chain seq x y z
N MET A 1 -43.76 -31.44 11.63
CA MET A 1 -43.30 -30.06 11.39
C MET A 1 -41.81 -30.15 11.18
N GLN A 2 -41.38 -30.12 9.92
CA GLN A 2 -39.97 -29.96 9.58
C GLN A 2 -39.64 -28.48 9.81
N ASP A 3 -38.69 -28.24 10.71
CA ASP A 3 -38.06 -26.93 10.91
C ASP A 3 -37.18 -26.70 9.69
N ASP A 4 -37.72 -25.92 8.75
CA ASP A 4 -37.01 -25.45 7.57
C ASP A 4 -36.04 -24.38 8.06
N SER A 5 -34.88 -24.84 8.56
CA SER A 5 -33.77 -23.98 8.91
C SER A 5 -33.39 -23.22 7.65
N THR A 6 -33.88 -21.99 7.53
CA THR A 6 -33.38 -21.02 6.58
C THR A 6 -31.88 -20.90 6.82
N GLU A 7 -31.09 -21.62 6.03
CA GLU A 7 -29.70 -21.26 5.81
C GLU A 7 -29.74 -19.79 5.42
N VAL A 8 -29.27 -18.94 6.32
CA VAL A 8 -28.86 -17.60 5.94
C VAL A 8 -27.67 -17.84 5.02
N LEU A 9 -27.95 -17.99 3.72
CA LEU A 9 -26.93 -18.00 2.69
C LEU A 9 -26.21 -16.67 2.84
N SER A 10 -25.04 -16.70 3.50
CA SER A 10 -24.19 -15.52 3.56
C SER A 10 -23.88 -15.20 2.11
N ARG A 11 -24.21 -13.98 1.68
CA ARG A 11 -23.98 -13.54 0.29
C ARG A 11 -22.51 -13.66 -0.13
N TYR A 12 -21.61 -13.83 0.85
CA TYR A 12 -20.17 -13.93 0.67
C TYR A 12 -19.60 -15.02 1.57
N ASN A 13 -18.62 -15.77 1.07
CA ASN A 13 -17.89 -16.79 1.81
C ASN A 13 -16.53 -16.25 2.25
N LEU A 14 -16.40 -15.88 3.52
CA LEU A 14 -15.13 -15.38 4.06
C LEU A 14 -14.03 -16.46 4.08
N GLN A 15 -14.40 -17.73 4.21
CA GLN A 15 -13.45 -18.83 4.23
C GLN A 15 -12.71 -18.95 2.90
N GLU A 16 -13.40 -18.81 1.77
CA GLU A 16 -12.79 -18.81 0.43
C GLU A 16 -11.73 -17.72 0.27
N VAL A 17 -11.93 -16.55 0.88
CA VAL A 17 -10.94 -15.47 0.82
C VAL A 17 -9.66 -15.82 1.59
N PHE A 18 -9.77 -16.59 2.68
CA PHE A 18 -8.62 -17.09 3.44
C PHE A 18 -7.95 -18.32 2.83
N GLU A 19 -8.54 -18.93 1.80
CA GLU A 19 -7.92 -20.02 1.02
C GLU A 19 -7.02 -19.49 -0.12
N LYS A 20 -7.01 -18.17 -0.35
CA LYS A 20 -6.16 -17.50 -1.33
C LYS A 20 -4.68 -17.57 -0.96
N PRO A 21 -3.75 -17.49 -1.93
CA PRO A 21 -2.31 -17.64 -1.67
C PRO A 21 -1.70 -16.50 -0.85
N PHE A 22 -2.26 -15.28 -0.91
CA PHE A 22 -1.78 -14.13 -0.14
C PHE A 22 -2.85 -13.69 0.83
N ILE A 23 -2.59 -13.83 2.12
CA ILE A 23 -3.57 -13.57 3.18
C ILE A 23 -2.91 -12.87 4.36
N HIS A 24 -3.72 -12.16 5.14
CA HIS A 24 -3.37 -11.95 6.53
C HIS A 24 -3.66 -13.24 7.32
N PRO A 25 -2.64 -13.90 7.88
CA PRO A 25 -2.81 -15.24 8.46
C PRO A 25 -3.57 -15.17 9.78
N ILE A 26 -4.89 -15.38 9.72
CA ILE A 26 -5.73 -15.51 10.91
C ILE A 26 -5.54 -16.91 11.50
N ARG A 27 -5.00 -16.98 12.72
CA ARG A 27 -5.09 -18.22 13.51
C ARG A 27 -6.48 -18.32 14.13
N ILE A 28 -7.35 -19.13 13.55
CA ILE A 28 -8.55 -19.63 14.24
C ILE A 28 -8.06 -20.73 15.19
N ASN A 29 -7.67 -20.39 16.42
CA ASN A 29 -7.29 -21.40 17.41
C ASN A 29 -8.55 -21.82 18.21
N PRO A 30 -9.12 -23.02 17.97
CA PRO A 30 -10.33 -23.46 18.66
C PRO A 30 -10.14 -23.69 20.17
N ASN A 31 -8.91 -23.70 20.68
CA ASN A 31 -8.58 -23.99 22.08
C ASN A 31 -8.20 -22.76 22.94
N VAL A 32 -8.28 -21.53 22.41
CA VAL A 32 -8.01 -20.32 23.21
C VAL A 32 -9.29 -19.89 23.94
N THR A 33 -9.49 -20.43 25.14
CA THR A 33 -10.60 -20.06 26.04
C THR A 33 -10.29 -18.86 26.95
N GLN A 34 -9.09 -18.27 26.84
CA GLN A 34 -8.73 -17.05 27.56
C GLN A 34 -8.45 -15.90 26.59
N ILE A 35 -9.34 -14.90 26.63
CA ILE A 35 -9.07 -13.55 26.13
C ILE A 35 -8.08 -12.89 27.10
N GLY A 36 -6.80 -13.19 26.94
CA GLY A 36 -5.74 -12.55 27.71
C GLY A 36 -5.48 -11.14 27.19
N TYR A 37 -6.20 -10.15 27.70
CA TYR A 37 -5.71 -8.76 27.78
C TYR A 37 -4.65 -8.64 28.91
N GLY A 38 -3.70 -9.59 28.94
CA GLY A 38 -2.67 -9.67 29.96
C GLY A 38 -1.42 -8.93 29.48
N SER A 39 -1.09 -7.86 30.18
CA SER A 39 0.07 -6.98 30.04
C SER A 39 1.44 -7.66 30.29
N GLY A 40 1.63 -8.91 29.86
CA GLY A 40 2.81 -9.72 30.20
C GLY A 40 3.37 -10.59 29.07
N ALA A 41 2.65 -10.76 27.95
CA ALA A 41 3.26 -11.25 26.73
C ALA A 41 3.72 -10.02 25.95
N SER A 42 5.01 -9.75 25.96
CA SER A 42 5.63 -8.83 25.00
C SER A 42 5.25 -9.31 23.60
N ARG A 43 4.24 -8.66 23.02
CA ARG A 43 3.55 -9.08 21.79
C ARG A 43 4.48 -9.15 20.58
N TRP A 44 5.73 -8.68 20.74
CA TRP A 44 6.75 -8.53 19.72
C TRP A 44 8.19 -8.72 20.25
N GLN A 45 8.40 -9.45 21.36
CA GLN A 45 9.78 -9.81 21.75
C GLN A 45 10.15 -11.19 21.22
N GLY A 46 10.98 -11.20 20.17
CA GLY A 46 11.95 -12.27 19.93
C GLY A 46 11.42 -13.63 19.48
N GLY A 47 10.21 -13.72 18.92
CA GLY A 47 9.69 -14.95 18.31
C GLY A 47 10.01 -15.04 16.81
N PHE A 48 10.35 -16.23 16.33
CA PHE A 48 10.49 -16.53 14.89
C PHE A 48 9.19 -16.24 14.13
N SER A 49 9.26 -16.14 12.80
CA SER A 49 8.15 -15.71 11.94
C SER A 49 6.82 -16.48 12.12
N GLU A 50 6.85 -17.68 12.69
CA GLU A 50 5.69 -18.57 12.89
C GLU A 50 4.77 -18.18 14.07
N ASP A 51 5.20 -17.30 14.98
CA ASP A 51 4.38 -16.83 16.12
C ASP A 51 3.55 -15.57 15.80
N ARG A 52 3.76 -14.97 14.63
CA ARG A 52 3.03 -13.78 14.19
C ARG A 52 1.72 -14.19 13.54
N SER A 53 0.61 -14.01 14.27
CA SER A 53 -0.74 -14.23 13.76
C SER A 53 -1.64 -13.06 14.12
N VAL A 54 -2.59 -12.79 13.24
CA VAL A 54 -3.64 -11.80 13.48
C VAL A 54 -4.92 -12.48 13.93
N ARG A 55 -5.77 -11.77 14.67
CA ARG A 55 -7.12 -12.19 15.05
C ARG A 55 -8.13 -11.20 14.49
N CYS A 56 -9.39 -11.63 14.35
CA CYS A 56 -10.46 -10.74 13.90
C CYS A 56 -10.53 -9.46 14.76
N GLY A 57 -10.38 -9.61 16.08
CA GLY A 57 -10.39 -8.52 17.06
C GLY A 57 -9.18 -7.56 17.00
N ASP A 58 -8.15 -7.89 16.21
CA ASP A 58 -7.01 -6.99 16.02
C ASP A 58 -7.34 -5.87 15.06
N CYS A 59 -8.27 -6.10 14.12
CA CYS A 59 -8.72 -5.11 13.15
C CYS A 59 -10.18 -4.71 13.35
N HIS A 60 -11.02 -5.54 13.96
CA HIS A 60 -12.44 -5.28 14.15
C HIS A 60 -12.82 -5.17 15.62
N ASN A 61 -13.83 -4.37 15.90
CA ASN A 61 -14.53 -4.40 17.17
C ASN A 61 -15.89 -5.09 16.97
N PRO A 62 -16.09 -6.33 17.47
CA PRO A 62 -17.31 -7.10 17.22
C PRO A 62 -18.57 -6.46 17.82
N HIS A 63 -18.44 -5.50 18.73
CA HIS A 63 -19.57 -4.78 19.32
C HIS A 63 -19.84 -3.42 18.67
N ALA A 64 -19.02 -3.01 17.70
CA ALA A 64 -19.11 -1.71 17.05
C ALA A 64 -19.06 -1.77 15.52
N VAL A 65 -18.71 -2.93 14.94
CA VAL A 65 -18.72 -3.16 13.50
C VAL A 65 -20.08 -2.79 12.91
N GLN A 66 -20.06 -1.98 11.86
CA GLN A 66 -21.27 -1.50 11.19
C GLN A 66 -21.02 -1.28 9.70
N ALA A 67 -22.09 -1.25 8.92
CA ALA A 67 -22.03 -1.02 7.49
C ALA A 67 -21.85 0.47 7.14
N GLU A 68 -22.18 1.38 8.06
CA GLU A 68 -22.11 2.81 7.84
C GLU A 68 -20.69 3.33 8.08
N GLU A 69 -20.15 4.04 7.10
CA GLU A 69 -18.82 4.64 7.14
C GLU A 69 -18.84 5.93 7.98
N PRO A 70 -18.16 5.98 9.15
CA PRO A 70 -18.12 7.17 10.01
C PRO A 70 -17.39 8.36 9.37
N SER A 71 -16.43 8.08 8.48
CA SER A 71 -15.70 9.07 7.69
C SER A 71 -15.23 8.43 6.38
N PRO A 72 -14.84 9.23 5.37
CA PRO A 72 -14.24 8.71 4.15
C PRO A 72 -12.92 7.95 4.35
N PHE A 73 -12.28 8.08 5.52
CA PHE A 73 -10.94 7.56 5.78
C PHE A 73 -10.90 6.47 6.85
N LEU A 74 -12.04 6.14 7.47
CA LEU A 74 -12.14 5.08 8.46
C LEU A 74 -13.36 4.23 8.15
N PRO A 75 -13.16 2.97 7.74
CA PRO A 75 -14.27 2.10 7.49
C PRO A 75 -15.14 1.83 8.74
N GLY A 76 -16.45 1.68 8.58
CA GLY A 76 -17.41 1.29 9.63
C GLY A 76 -17.07 -0.06 10.25
N ALA A 77 -16.38 -0.91 9.47
CA ALA A 77 -15.83 -2.16 9.94
C ALA A 77 -14.72 -1.99 11.01
N LEU A 78 -14.07 -0.83 11.07
CA LEU A 78 -12.97 -0.49 11.98
C LEU A 78 -13.41 0.42 13.14
N MET A 79 -14.72 0.63 13.30
CA MET A 79 -15.27 1.49 14.35
C MET A 79 -14.79 1.08 15.75
N PHE A 80 -14.30 2.07 16.51
CA PHE A 80 -13.79 1.91 17.88
C PHE A 80 -12.71 0.83 18.03
N VAL A 81 -11.90 0.63 16.99
CA VAL A 81 -10.71 -0.20 17.05
C VAL A 81 -9.53 0.67 17.49
N LYS A 82 -8.68 0.16 18.37
CA LYS A 82 -7.47 0.89 18.78
C LYS A 82 -6.52 1.07 17.61
N GLY A 83 -5.96 2.28 17.46
CA GLY A 83 -5.01 2.63 16.40
C GLY A 83 -3.61 2.95 16.94
N VAL A 84 -2.65 3.03 16.02
CA VAL A 84 -1.27 3.45 16.25
C VAL A 84 -0.92 4.53 15.22
N ASP A 85 -0.30 5.64 15.64
CA ASP A 85 0.15 6.68 14.70
C ASP A 85 1.44 6.30 13.95
N ALA A 86 1.86 7.17 13.03
CA ALA A 86 3.07 6.97 12.23
C ALA A 86 4.36 6.90 13.07
N MET A 87 4.34 7.41 14.31
CA MET A 87 5.46 7.37 15.25
C MET A 87 5.38 6.16 16.20
N GLY A 88 4.39 5.29 16.04
CA GLY A 88 4.24 4.08 16.84
C GLY A 88 3.51 4.30 18.16
N PHE A 89 2.98 5.50 18.45
CA PHE A 89 2.23 5.75 19.67
C PHE A 89 0.80 5.23 19.55
N THR A 90 0.29 4.64 20.63
CA THR A 90 -1.09 4.17 20.66
C THR A 90 -2.03 5.36 20.77
N ASN A 91 -2.85 5.53 19.75
CA ASN A 91 -3.99 6.45 19.77
C ASN A 91 -5.20 5.68 20.27
N GLY A 92 -6.09 6.35 21.04
CA GLY A 92 -7.27 5.75 21.65
C GLY A 92 -8.09 4.87 20.68
N ASN A 93 -9.07 5.46 19.99
CA ASN A 93 -9.72 4.81 18.85
C ASN A 93 -9.08 5.32 17.56
N ALA A 94 -9.00 4.48 16.53
CA ALA A 94 -8.55 4.90 15.22
C ALA A 94 -9.53 5.91 14.62
N GLU A 95 -8.99 6.95 13.99
CA GLU A 95 -9.69 7.98 13.23
C GLU A 95 -9.44 7.84 11.72
N PHE A 96 -8.38 7.11 11.35
CA PHE A 96 -7.98 6.79 9.99
C PHE A 96 -7.63 5.31 9.87
N GLU A 97 -7.92 4.68 8.73
CA GLU A 97 -7.68 3.26 8.47
C GLU A 97 -6.22 2.87 8.71
N PHE A 98 -5.27 3.70 8.24
CA PHE A 98 -3.84 3.39 8.34
C PHE A 98 -3.41 3.16 9.79
N GLN A 99 -4.09 3.77 10.77
CA GLN A 99 -3.74 3.61 12.18
C GLN A 99 -3.99 2.18 12.68
N VAL A 100 -4.94 1.46 12.06
CA VAL A 100 -5.14 0.03 12.35
C VAL A 100 -4.04 -0.79 11.69
N CYS A 101 -3.66 -0.45 10.46
CA CYS A 101 -2.59 -1.12 9.70
C CYS A 101 -1.22 -0.96 10.41
N TYR A 102 -0.92 0.22 10.93
CA TYR A 102 0.34 0.57 11.58
C TYR A 102 0.59 -0.15 12.90
N LYS A 103 -0.42 -0.81 13.48
CA LYS A 103 -0.24 -1.72 14.61
C LYS A 103 0.75 -2.84 14.30
N CYS A 104 0.88 -3.20 13.02
CA CYS A 104 1.78 -4.23 12.54
C CYS A 104 2.72 -3.71 11.45
N HIS A 105 2.29 -2.81 10.56
CA HIS A 105 3.08 -2.33 9.42
C HIS A 105 3.70 -0.94 9.64
N GLY A 106 3.70 -0.45 10.90
CA GLY A 106 4.23 0.86 11.26
C GLY A 106 5.53 0.78 12.07
N TYR A 107 6.02 1.96 12.44
CA TYR A 107 7.27 2.16 13.16
C TYR A 107 7.38 1.32 14.43
N ASN A 108 8.50 0.62 14.59
CA ASN A 108 8.86 -0.17 15.78
C ASN A 108 7.88 -1.29 16.19
N GLN A 109 6.94 -1.68 15.33
CA GLN A 109 6.05 -2.82 15.61
C GLN A 109 6.56 -4.15 15.07
N ASN A 110 7.66 -4.15 14.29
CA ASN A 110 8.33 -5.34 13.76
C ASN A 110 9.84 -5.31 14.00
N ALA A 111 10.46 -6.49 14.06
CA ALA A 111 11.91 -6.66 14.13
C ALA A 111 12.64 -6.34 12.80
N GLU A 112 11.92 -6.25 11.68
CA GLU A 112 12.46 -5.99 10.34
C GLU A 112 12.15 -4.55 9.89
N PRO A 113 13.15 -3.66 9.77
CA PRO A 113 12.96 -2.27 9.34
C PRO A 113 12.31 -2.10 7.96
N SER A 114 12.38 -3.12 7.11
CA SER A 114 11.77 -3.14 5.78
C SER A 114 10.24 -3.18 5.80
N SER A 115 9.63 -3.43 6.97
CA SER A 115 8.18 -3.52 7.16
C SER A 115 7.54 -2.27 7.78
N ASP A 116 8.34 -1.25 8.10
CA ASP A 116 7.85 0.06 8.52
C ASP A 116 7.48 0.89 7.28
N VAL A 117 6.23 0.72 6.83
CA VAL A 117 5.72 1.49 5.69
C VAL A 117 5.25 2.89 6.10
N ALA A 118 5.01 3.14 7.40
CA ALA A 118 4.62 4.46 7.89
C ALA A 118 5.67 5.52 7.54
N ARG A 119 6.95 5.16 7.67
CA ARG A 119 8.06 6.00 7.23
C ARG A 119 7.98 6.45 5.76
N LEU A 120 7.39 5.65 4.87
CA LEU A 120 7.27 5.97 3.45
C LEU A 120 6.10 6.92 3.15
N PHE A 121 5.06 6.92 3.98
CA PHE A 121 3.88 7.78 3.84
C PHE A 121 3.96 9.11 4.60
N ALA A 122 5.01 9.31 5.39
CA ALA A 122 5.21 10.54 6.16
C ALA A 122 5.07 11.79 5.28
N THR A 123 4.23 12.73 5.70
CA THR A 123 3.94 13.97 4.93
C THR A 123 5.15 14.90 4.75
N SER A 124 6.20 14.68 5.54
CA SER A 124 7.50 15.35 5.38
C SER A 124 8.35 14.79 4.25
N ASN A 125 8.01 13.62 3.69
CA ASN A 125 8.75 13.02 2.58
C ASN A 125 8.62 13.86 1.32
N ARG A 126 9.65 13.82 0.46
CA ARG A 126 9.64 14.55 -0.80
C ARG A 126 8.51 14.12 -1.73
N SER A 127 8.13 12.84 -1.69
CA SER A 127 6.92 12.35 -2.36
C SER A 127 6.33 11.14 -1.65
N PHE A 128 5.01 11.00 -1.69
CA PHE A 128 4.25 9.90 -1.10
C PHE A 128 2.86 9.84 -1.72
N HIS A 129 2.22 8.68 -1.66
CA HIS A 129 0.78 8.61 -1.90
C HIS A 129 0.00 9.07 -0.66
N PRO A 130 -1.14 9.76 -0.82
CA PRO A 130 -1.75 10.56 0.24
C PRO A 130 -2.57 9.72 1.25
N VAL A 131 -1.90 8.89 2.05
CA VAL A 131 -2.51 8.04 3.08
C VAL A 131 -2.59 8.74 4.43
N GLU A 132 -1.50 9.40 4.87
CA GLU A 132 -1.46 10.13 6.15
C GLU A 132 -1.95 11.58 6.03
N GLY A 133 -2.02 12.10 4.80
CA GLY A 133 -2.46 13.46 4.50
C GLY A 133 -2.42 13.73 3.00
N PRO A 134 -2.92 14.90 2.56
CA PRO A 134 -2.83 15.32 1.15
C PRO A 134 -1.40 15.31 0.62
N GLY A 135 -1.26 15.06 -0.68
CA GLY A 135 0.05 15.00 -1.33
C GLY A 135 0.75 16.36 -1.39
N ASN A 136 2.09 16.35 -1.38
CA ASN A 136 2.90 17.57 -1.47
C ASN A 136 2.96 18.18 -2.90
N SER A 137 2.65 17.40 -3.93
CA SER A 137 2.69 17.88 -5.33
C SER A 137 1.40 18.62 -5.68
N ALA A 138 1.53 19.86 -6.13
CA ALA A 138 0.42 20.63 -6.70
C ALA A 138 0.12 20.29 -8.18
N TYR A 139 0.83 19.30 -8.75
CA TYR A 139 0.65 18.90 -10.14
C TYR A 139 0.66 17.37 -10.28
N VAL A 140 -0.52 16.78 -10.47
CA VAL A 140 -0.68 15.35 -10.76
C VAL A 140 -1.64 15.18 -11.96
N PRO A 141 -1.15 15.41 -13.19
CA PRO A 141 -2.02 15.60 -14.37
C PRO A 141 -2.76 14.33 -14.83
N SER A 142 -2.34 13.18 -14.31
CA SER A 142 -2.88 11.86 -14.66
C SER A 142 -4.05 11.41 -13.79
N LEU A 143 -4.46 12.16 -12.77
CA LEU A 143 -5.62 11.78 -11.94
C LEU A 143 -6.90 11.62 -12.78
N LYS A 144 -7.69 10.59 -12.45
CA LYS A 144 -9.02 10.36 -12.99
C LYS A 144 -10.01 11.42 -12.48
N GLU A 145 -11.11 11.58 -13.19
CA GLU A 145 -12.22 12.41 -12.74
C GLU A 145 -12.70 11.98 -11.34
N GLY A 146 -12.94 12.94 -10.46
CA GLY A 146 -13.27 12.72 -9.04
C GLY A 146 -12.05 12.72 -8.10
N TRP A 147 -10.83 12.61 -8.63
CA TRP A 147 -9.60 12.74 -7.86
C TRP A 147 -8.95 14.12 -8.07
N SER A 148 -8.27 14.61 -7.04
CA SER A 148 -7.49 15.85 -7.07
C SER A 148 -6.23 15.73 -6.21
N GLU A 149 -5.32 16.69 -6.30
CA GLU A 149 -4.12 16.77 -5.47
C GLU A 149 -4.42 16.87 -3.96
N GLN A 150 -5.65 17.24 -3.59
CA GLN A 150 -6.11 17.29 -2.20
C GLN A 150 -6.76 15.98 -1.73
N SER A 151 -7.01 15.04 -2.63
CA SER A 151 -7.60 13.77 -2.28
C SER A 151 -6.65 12.94 -1.41
N MET A 152 -7.22 12.21 -0.46
CA MET A 152 -6.53 11.17 0.28
C MET A 152 -7.05 9.80 -0.15
N ILE A 153 -6.22 8.78 0.04
CA ILE A 153 -6.54 7.38 -0.18
C ILE A 153 -6.35 6.59 1.12
N THR A 154 -6.92 5.39 1.18
CA THR A 154 -6.71 4.46 2.29
C THR A 154 -5.79 3.32 1.88
N CYS A 155 -5.35 2.51 2.84
CA CYS A 155 -4.56 1.31 2.54
C CYS A 155 -5.38 0.33 1.68
N THR A 156 -6.69 0.24 1.92
CA THR A 156 -7.60 -0.68 1.24
C THR A 156 -8.07 -0.24 -0.14
N ASP A 157 -7.72 0.97 -0.58
CA ASP A 157 -7.83 1.35 -1.98
C ASP A 157 -6.92 0.48 -2.87
N CYS A 158 -5.76 0.08 -2.33
CA CYS A 158 -4.78 -0.78 -3.00
C CYS A 158 -4.81 -2.23 -2.48
N HIS A 159 -4.85 -2.40 -1.14
CA HIS A 159 -4.75 -3.70 -0.49
C HIS A 159 -6.12 -4.29 -0.14
N GLY A 160 -6.47 -5.42 -0.73
CA GLY A 160 -7.79 -5.99 -0.56
C GLY A 160 -7.99 -7.24 -1.41
N ASN A 161 -9.23 -7.72 -1.36
CA ASN A 161 -9.69 -8.81 -2.18
C ASN A 161 -9.68 -8.42 -3.67
N ASP A 162 -9.04 -9.24 -4.51
CA ASP A 162 -9.02 -9.09 -5.98
C ASP A 162 -10.37 -9.41 -6.63
N ASP A 163 -11.26 -10.11 -5.92
CA ASP A 163 -12.63 -10.36 -6.34
C ASP A 163 -13.56 -9.25 -5.83
N VAL A 164 -14.04 -8.40 -6.75
CA VAL A 164 -14.97 -7.30 -6.46
C VAL A 164 -16.34 -7.77 -5.97
N ALA A 165 -16.69 -9.04 -6.23
CA ALA A 165 -17.91 -9.67 -5.73
C ALA A 165 -17.66 -10.45 -4.43
N GLY A 166 -16.42 -10.53 -3.95
CA GLY A 166 -16.05 -11.22 -2.73
C GLY A 166 -16.14 -10.35 -1.48
N VAL A 167 -15.76 -10.92 -0.32
CA VAL A 167 -15.67 -10.16 0.94
C VAL A 167 -14.61 -9.05 0.79
N ALA A 168 -15.01 -7.81 1.01
CA ALA A 168 -14.10 -6.66 0.95
C ALA A 168 -13.09 -6.66 2.12
N GLY A 169 -12.04 -5.83 1.98
CA GLY A 169 -10.99 -5.66 2.98
C GLY A 169 -9.77 -6.56 2.73
N PRO A 170 -8.67 -6.34 3.48
CA PRO A 170 -7.37 -6.95 3.24
C PRO A 170 -7.29 -8.34 3.87
N HIS A 171 -8.30 -9.19 3.66
CA HIS A 171 -8.30 -10.55 4.21
C HIS A 171 -7.39 -11.47 3.39
N GLY A 172 -7.55 -11.43 2.06
CA GLY A 172 -6.78 -12.24 1.13
C GLY A 172 -6.98 -11.84 -0.33
N SER A 173 -5.99 -12.17 -1.16
CA SER A 173 -5.97 -11.93 -2.61
C SER A 173 -5.23 -13.05 -3.35
N ASN A 174 -5.57 -13.28 -4.61
CA ASN A 174 -4.76 -14.09 -5.51
C ASN A 174 -3.52 -13.34 -6.02
N ILE A 175 -3.44 -12.04 -5.76
CA ILE A 175 -2.35 -11.16 -6.21
C ILE A 175 -1.38 -10.94 -5.05
N PRO A 176 -0.04 -11.01 -5.29
CA PRO A 176 0.97 -10.79 -4.27
C PRO A 176 0.72 -9.54 -3.42
N HIS A 177 1.11 -9.60 -2.15
CA HIS A 177 0.94 -8.50 -1.17
C HIS A 177 -0.51 -8.10 -0.88
N ILE A 178 -1.46 -9.00 -1.13
CA ILE A 178 -2.90 -8.78 -0.88
C ILE A 178 -3.40 -7.58 -1.71
N LEU A 179 -3.02 -7.50 -2.98
CA LEU A 179 -3.42 -6.38 -3.84
C LEU A 179 -4.77 -6.64 -4.52
N LYS A 180 -5.54 -5.58 -4.76
CA LYS A 180 -6.84 -5.67 -5.47
C LYS A 180 -6.68 -5.86 -6.98
N LYS A 181 -5.53 -5.47 -7.52
CA LYS A 181 -5.22 -5.48 -8.95
C LYS A 181 -3.73 -5.76 -9.20
N PRO A 182 -3.36 -6.26 -10.39
CA PRO A 182 -1.97 -6.54 -10.75
C PRO A 182 -1.04 -5.34 -10.54
N TYR A 183 0.15 -5.66 -10.03
CA TYR A 183 1.28 -4.75 -9.85
C TYR A 183 2.57 -5.57 -9.97
N ALA A 184 3.36 -5.30 -11.01
CA ALA A 184 4.66 -5.94 -11.21
C ALA A 184 5.62 -5.57 -10.09
N ASP A 185 6.09 -6.57 -9.34
CA ASP A 185 7.10 -6.35 -8.31
C ASP A 185 8.44 -5.91 -8.93
N SER A 186 9.30 -5.29 -8.13
CA SER A 186 10.57 -4.74 -8.58
C SER A 186 11.67 -5.80 -8.80
N THR A 187 11.39 -7.09 -8.61
CA THR A 187 12.38 -8.16 -8.76
C THR A 187 12.74 -8.39 -10.22
N ILE A 188 11.79 -8.12 -11.13
CA ILE A 188 12.01 -8.08 -12.57
C ILE A 188 11.66 -6.66 -13.05
N PRO A 189 12.64 -5.89 -13.57
CA PRO A 189 12.41 -4.49 -13.91
C PRO A 189 11.55 -4.30 -15.17
N TYR A 190 11.08 -5.39 -15.79
CA TYR A 190 10.29 -5.36 -17.01
C TYR A 190 8.93 -6.00 -16.78
N ALA A 191 7.89 -5.35 -17.28
CA ALA A 191 6.53 -5.88 -17.22
C ALA A 191 5.67 -5.33 -18.35
N ALA A 192 4.63 -6.07 -18.71
CA ALA A 192 3.61 -5.58 -19.62
C ALA A 192 2.73 -4.53 -18.91
N PRO A 193 2.12 -3.57 -19.64
CA PRO A 193 1.30 -2.52 -19.03
C PRO A 193 0.13 -3.03 -18.17
N GLU A 194 -0.41 -4.19 -18.51
CA GLU A 194 -1.51 -4.86 -17.78
C GLU A 194 -1.09 -5.27 -16.35
N GLU A 195 0.21 -5.45 -16.12
CA GLU A 195 0.78 -5.71 -14.79
C GLU A 195 0.87 -4.43 -13.93
N SER A 196 0.20 -3.33 -14.33
CA SER A 196 0.13 -2.06 -13.58
C SER A 196 -1.29 -1.56 -13.38
N GLU A 197 -2.29 -2.44 -13.54
CA GLU A 197 -3.73 -2.13 -13.35
C GLU A 197 -4.05 -1.43 -12.02
N LEU A 198 -3.30 -1.74 -10.95
CA LEU A 198 -3.48 -1.11 -9.64
C LEU A 198 -3.39 0.42 -9.69
N CYS A 199 -2.42 0.95 -10.44
CA CYS A 199 -2.19 2.38 -10.61
C CYS A 199 -3.38 3.06 -11.29
N PHE A 200 -3.99 2.34 -12.23
CA PHE A 200 -5.08 2.85 -13.05
C PHE A 200 -6.42 2.88 -12.31
N GLN A 201 -6.48 2.48 -11.03
CA GLN A 201 -7.67 2.74 -10.22
C GLN A 201 -7.89 4.25 -10.01
N CYS A 202 -6.82 5.01 -9.78
CA CYS A 202 -6.88 6.45 -9.53
C CYS A 202 -6.30 7.29 -10.68
N HIS A 203 -5.44 6.71 -11.52
CA HIS A 203 -4.83 7.42 -12.64
C HIS A 203 -5.38 6.97 -13.99
N VAL A 204 -5.43 7.90 -14.94
CA VAL A 204 -5.78 7.65 -16.34
C VAL A 204 -4.60 6.98 -17.03
N GLU A 205 -4.76 5.70 -17.35
CA GLU A 205 -3.75 4.88 -18.03
C GLU A 205 -3.13 5.59 -19.23
N GLN A 206 -3.96 6.08 -20.16
CA GLN A 206 -3.48 6.75 -21.37
C GLN A 206 -2.66 8.02 -21.09
N LYS A 207 -2.88 8.69 -19.95
CA LYS A 207 -2.05 9.84 -19.55
C LYS A 207 -0.72 9.37 -18.98
N ILE A 208 -0.74 8.35 -18.12
CA ILE A 208 0.47 7.78 -17.54
C ILE A 208 1.34 7.14 -18.62
N LEU A 209 0.82 6.36 -19.55
CA LEU A 209 1.64 5.64 -20.54
C LEU A 209 2.32 6.56 -21.59
N GLN A 210 2.04 7.87 -21.52
CA GLN A 210 2.56 8.90 -22.40
C GLN A 210 3.46 9.88 -21.62
N ASP A 211 4.01 10.87 -22.30
CA ASP A 211 4.95 11.84 -21.73
C ASP A 211 4.26 12.96 -20.91
N ASN A 212 3.20 12.61 -20.17
CA ASN A 212 2.43 13.56 -19.38
C ASN A 212 3.04 13.71 -17.98
N GLY A 213 3.76 14.81 -17.76
CA GLY A 213 4.47 15.09 -16.50
C GLY A 213 5.90 14.57 -16.44
N PHE A 214 6.36 13.81 -17.45
CA PHE A 214 7.76 13.46 -17.67
C PHE A 214 7.99 13.21 -19.17
N LYS A 215 8.88 14.00 -19.81
CA LYS A 215 9.07 14.02 -21.27
C LYS A 215 9.50 12.70 -21.91
N PHE A 216 10.06 11.76 -21.14
CA PHE A 216 10.54 10.48 -21.66
C PHE A 216 9.85 9.30 -20.99
N HIS A 217 8.66 9.48 -20.44
CA HIS A 217 7.97 8.43 -19.72
C HIS A 217 7.58 7.28 -20.66
N ASN A 218 7.04 7.60 -21.84
CA ASN A 218 6.69 6.63 -22.87
C ASN A 218 7.92 5.80 -23.30
N LEU A 219 9.07 6.45 -23.45
CA LEU A 219 10.32 5.79 -23.82
C LEU A 219 10.68 4.70 -22.80
N HIS A 220 10.58 4.98 -21.50
CA HIS A 220 10.99 4.03 -20.46
C HIS A 220 10.00 2.87 -20.31
N ILE A 221 8.69 3.17 -20.31
CA ILE A 221 7.69 2.14 -19.99
C ILE A 221 7.17 1.39 -21.22
N GLN A 222 6.96 2.05 -22.35
CA GLN A 222 6.38 1.42 -23.55
C GLN A 222 7.47 0.91 -24.50
N GLN A 223 8.52 1.70 -24.72
CA GLN A 223 9.54 1.34 -25.71
C GLN A 223 10.64 0.46 -25.12
N ALA A 224 11.09 0.78 -23.90
CA ALA A 224 12.08 -0.03 -23.17
C ALA A 224 11.43 -1.12 -22.30
N GLY A 225 10.12 -1.04 -22.02
CA GLY A 225 9.36 -2.07 -21.32
C GLY A 225 9.57 -2.11 -19.81
N PHE A 226 10.06 -1.03 -19.19
CA PHE A 226 10.28 -1.01 -17.74
C PHE A 226 8.94 -0.99 -16.97
N ALA A 227 8.86 -1.82 -15.93
CA ALA A 227 7.76 -1.80 -14.98
C ALA A 227 7.74 -0.49 -14.19
N CYS A 228 6.56 -0.04 -13.74
CA CYS A 228 6.46 1.16 -12.90
C CYS A 228 7.32 1.04 -11.62
N SER A 229 7.34 -0.15 -11.01
CA SER A 229 8.11 -0.48 -9.81
C SER A 229 9.63 -0.41 -10.01
N ALA A 230 10.09 -0.42 -11.27
CA ALA A 230 11.51 -0.28 -11.58
C ALA A 230 12.06 1.10 -11.19
N CYS A 231 11.17 2.10 -11.15
CA CYS A 231 11.52 3.47 -10.79
C CYS A 231 10.68 4.03 -9.63
N HIS A 232 9.45 3.56 -9.42
CA HIS A 232 8.54 4.12 -8.42
C HIS A 232 8.35 3.20 -7.22
N ASN A 233 8.26 3.78 -6.04
CA ASN A 233 7.74 3.14 -4.84
C ASN A 233 6.33 3.69 -4.56
N PRO A 234 5.29 2.85 -4.63
CA PRO A 234 3.90 3.31 -4.51
C PRO A 234 3.55 3.79 -3.09
N HIS A 235 4.42 3.65 -2.11
CA HIS A 235 4.20 4.25 -0.79
C HIS A 235 4.79 5.67 -0.74
N GLY A 236 6.06 5.81 -1.08
CA GLY A 236 6.73 7.10 -1.13
C GLY A 236 8.24 7.02 -1.18
N SER A 237 8.84 8.21 -1.22
CA SER A 237 10.29 8.43 -1.26
C SER A 237 10.66 9.63 -0.42
N GLN A 238 11.59 9.43 0.51
CA GLN A 238 12.07 10.48 1.41
C GLN A 238 12.79 11.59 0.62
N GLU A 239 13.62 11.18 -0.35
CA GLU A 239 14.62 12.07 -0.97
C GLU A 239 14.28 12.48 -2.41
N MET A 240 13.43 11.71 -3.10
CA MET A 240 13.20 11.89 -4.54
C MET A 240 11.77 12.36 -4.84
N PRO A 241 11.60 13.17 -5.90
CA PRO A 241 10.28 13.59 -6.36
C PRO A 241 9.53 12.44 -7.05
N GLY A 242 8.21 12.59 -7.20
CA GLY A 242 7.40 11.72 -8.06
C GLY A 242 7.45 10.24 -7.70
N LEU A 243 7.58 9.89 -6.42
CA LEU A 243 7.68 8.52 -5.91
C LEU A 243 8.92 7.76 -6.37
N ILE A 244 9.92 8.44 -6.94
CA ILE A 244 11.09 7.78 -7.50
C ILE A 244 11.88 7.09 -6.38
N ASP A 245 12.20 5.82 -6.59
CA ASP A 245 13.00 4.99 -5.71
C ASP A 245 14.28 4.58 -6.43
N LEU A 246 15.36 5.23 -6.04
CA LEU A 246 16.68 4.94 -6.58
C LEU A 246 17.37 3.81 -5.82
N ASP A 247 16.81 3.25 -4.75
CA ASP A 247 17.41 2.14 -3.99
C ASP A 247 17.16 0.79 -4.67
N ARG A 248 17.55 0.71 -5.95
CA ARG A 248 17.49 -0.48 -6.79
C ARG A 248 18.89 -0.92 -7.16
N SER A 249 19.12 -2.23 -7.17
CA SER A 249 20.41 -2.85 -7.47
C SER A 249 20.88 -2.66 -8.92
N TYR A 250 19.98 -2.32 -9.84
CA TYR A 250 20.28 -2.03 -11.24
C TYR A 250 20.40 -0.53 -11.55
N ILE A 251 20.29 0.32 -10.52
CA ILE A 251 20.54 1.76 -10.62
C ILE A 251 21.85 2.04 -9.90
N GLU A 252 22.81 2.63 -10.61
CA GLU A 252 24.15 2.91 -10.13
C GLU A 252 24.42 4.42 -10.10
N PRO A 253 25.31 4.92 -9.23
CA PRO A 253 25.69 6.32 -9.25
C PRO A 253 26.51 6.66 -10.50
N THR A 254 26.27 7.85 -11.05
CA THR A 254 27.10 8.47 -12.08
C THR A 254 27.91 9.59 -11.45
N ASN A 255 29.24 9.54 -11.58
CA ASN A 255 30.15 10.53 -10.97
C ASN A 255 29.92 10.72 -9.45
N GLY A 256 29.58 9.65 -8.75
CA GLY A 256 29.27 9.67 -7.31
C GLY A 256 27.89 10.25 -6.95
N ARG A 257 27.06 10.59 -7.94
CA ARG A 257 25.69 11.09 -7.74
C ARG A 257 24.68 10.03 -8.17
N LYS A 258 23.62 9.87 -7.38
CA LYS A 258 22.45 9.02 -7.67
C LYS A 258 21.19 9.81 -7.31
N ILE A 259 20.77 10.71 -8.19
CA ILE A 259 19.70 11.68 -7.88
C ILE A 259 18.88 12.02 -9.13
N VAL A 260 17.58 12.23 -8.91
CA VAL A 260 16.68 12.90 -9.85
C VAL A 260 16.28 14.25 -9.27
N GLU A 261 16.62 15.31 -9.98
CA GLU A 261 16.22 16.67 -9.64
C GLU A 261 15.00 17.03 -10.49
N ALA A 262 13.95 17.55 -9.87
CA ALA A 262 12.80 18.14 -10.56
C ALA A 262 12.85 19.65 -10.31
N ASP A 263 13.08 20.43 -11.36
CA ASP A 263 13.23 21.88 -11.31
C ASP A 263 11.91 22.62 -11.62
N ALA A 264 11.02 21.98 -12.38
CA ALA A 264 9.64 22.42 -12.61
C ALA A 264 8.74 21.20 -12.92
N PRO A 265 7.40 21.35 -12.89
CA PRO A 265 6.50 20.29 -13.34
C PRO A 265 6.86 19.82 -14.76
N GLY A 266 7.08 18.52 -14.94
CA GLY A 266 7.48 17.98 -16.25
C GLY A 266 8.96 18.04 -16.58
N HIS A 267 9.76 18.73 -15.77
CA HIS A 267 11.14 19.06 -16.06
C HIS A 267 12.09 18.66 -14.94
N GLY A 268 13.31 18.33 -15.33
CA GLY A 268 14.33 18.01 -14.37
C GLY A 268 15.59 17.45 -14.99
N THR A 269 16.46 16.92 -14.14
CA THR A 269 17.76 16.37 -14.53
C THR A 269 18.07 15.09 -13.77
N CYS A 270 18.63 14.11 -14.48
CA CYS A 270 19.05 12.84 -13.91
C CYS A 270 20.59 12.76 -13.79
N TYR A 271 21.07 12.30 -12.64
CA TYR A 271 22.46 11.94 -12.37
C TYR A 271 22.50 10.52 -11.81
N LEU A 272 22.45 9.53 -12.71
CA LEU A 272 22.41 8.10 -12.38
C LEU A 272 22.73 7.27 -13.63
N SER A 273 23.12 6.03 -13.44
CA SER A 273 23.22 5.02 -14.49
C SER A 273 22.12 3.98 -14.28
N CYS A 274 21.28 3.77 -15.28
CA CYS A 274 20.17 2.81 -15.23
C CYS A 274 20.29 1.84 -16.41
N HIS A 275 20.35 0.53 -16.14
CA HIS A 275 20.47 -0.51 -17.18
C HIS A 275 21.59 -0.25 -18.22
N GLY A 276 22.75 0.21 -17.74
CA GLY A 276 23.91 0.52 -18.58
C GLY A 276 23.79 1.81 -19.42
N LYS A 277 22.69 2.55 -19.28
CA LYS A 277 22.53 3.90 -19.83
C LYS A 277 22.94 4.92 -18.78
N ASN A 278 23.94 5.73 -19.12
CA ASN A 278 24.44 6.76 -18.25
C ASN A 278 23.66 8.07 -18.46
N HIS A 279 22.99 8.54 -17.41
CA HIS A 279 22.36 9.86 -17.36
C HIS A 279 23.26 10.77 -16.51
N ASN A 280 24.05 11.61 -17.18
CA ASN A 280 24.99 12.53 -16.52
C ASN A 280 24.58 13.97 -16.81
N GLY A 281 23.63 14.51 -16.05
CA GLY A 281 23.07 15.83 -16.32
C GLY A 281 22.09 15.82 -17.49
N GLN A 282 21.45 14.68 -17.74
CA GLN A 282 20.48 14.58 -18.82
C GLN A 282 19.17 15.25 -18.38
N SER A 283 18.82 16.32 -19.07
CA SER A 283 17.57 17.04 -18.84
C SER A 283 16.39 16.35 -19.50
N TYR A 284 15.21 16.55 -18.94
CA TYR A 284 13.92 16.14 -19.49
C TYR A 284 12.92 17.29 -19.49
#